data_AF-A0A399WM55-F1
#
_entry.id   AF-A0A399WM55-F1
#
_cell.length_a   1.000
_cell.length_b   1.000
_cell.length_c   1.000
_cell.angle_alpha   90.00
_cell.angle_beta   90.00
_cell.angle_gamma   90.00
#
_symmetry.space_group_name_H-M   'P 1'
#
loop_
_entity.id
_entity.type
_entity.pdbx_description
1 polymer ?
#
loop_
_entity_poly.entity_id
_entity_poly.type
_entity_poly.pdbx_seq_one_letter_code
_entity_poly.pdbx_strand_id
1 'polypeptide(L)'
;MPIDKELIKSKIHSKEDITLKTITDMVAYKIHESPENMGPEANFLAATEAVAQYISEKFKDFDSLKTHVSQRDKGMKSINDIADTVYNYYQDKQLLSFDIVKNMISKVKDVNVKMITDIVAYKIYQSPDDKGPELNFISAETFVAQYLSENFKNLREFRRCLSDLGKGSYALEAFADLVYKYYCQKKN
;
A
#
# COMPACT_ATOMS: atom_id res chain seq x y z
N MET A 1 -23.79 -17.75 -11.01
CA MET A 1 -22.36 -18.05 -11.28
C MET A 1 -21.62 -16.72 -11.13
N PRO A 2 -20.52 -16.63 -10.37
CA PRO A 2 -19.74 -15.39 -10.33
C PRO A 2 -19.27 -15.02 -11.74
N ILE A 3 -19.13 -13.72 -12.00
CA ILE A 3 -18.68 -13.22 -13.30
C ILE A 3 -17.26 -13.73 -13.54
N ASP A 4 -16.99 -14.25 -14.74
CA ASP A 4 -15.64 -14.68 -15.11
C ASP A 4 -14.67 -13.48 -15.13
N LYS A 5 -13.50 -13.66 -14.52
CA LYS A 5 -12.47 -12.61 -14.42
C LYS A 5 -11.89 -12.30 -15.79
N GLU A 6 -11.68 -13.30 -16.64
CA GLU A 6 -11.12 -13.07 -17.97
C GLU A 6 -12.10 -12.29 -18.86
N LEU A 7 -13.40 -12.50 -18.66
CA LEU A 7 -14.43 -11.67 -19.29
C LEU A 7 -14.38 -10.21 -18.81
N ILE A 8 -14.20 -9.96 -17.50
CA ILE A 8 -14.07 -8.61 -16.96
C ILE A 8 -12.80 -7.93 -17.51
N LYS A 9 -11.66 -8.63 -17.49
CA LYS A 9 -10.38 -8.13 -18.04
C LYS A 9 -10.51 -7.82 -19.52
N SER A 10 -11.12 -8.71 -20.30
CA SER A 10 -11.36 -8.49 -21.72
C SER A 10 -12.15 -7.20 -21.97
N LYS A 11 -13.24 -6.97 -21.23
CA LYS A 11 -14.05 -5.74 -21.33
C LYS A 11 -13.32 -4.46 -20.96
N ILE A 12 -12.39 -4.53 -19.99
CA ILE A 12 -11.52 -3.40 -19.63
C ILE A 12 -10.55 -3.08 -20.78
N HIS A 13 -9.90 -4.09 -21.36
CA HIS A 13 -8.91 -3.90 -22.42
C HIS A 13 -9.52 -3.49 -23.76
N SER A 14 -10.66 -4.08 -24.13
CA SER A 14 -11.38 -3.75 -25.36
C SER A 14 -12.13 -2.42 -25.28
N LYS A 15 -12.19 -1.80 -24.09
CA LYS A 15 -12.97 -0.58 -23.80
C LYS A 15 -14.47 -0.72 -24.08
N GLU A 16 -14.98 -1.96 -24.11
CA GLU A 16 -16.40 -2.25 -24.29
C GLU A 16 -17.26 -1.73 -23.12
N ASP A 17 -16.70 -1.72 -21.92
CA ASP A 17 -17.37 -1.22 -20.73
C ASP A 17 -16.61 0.00 -20.18
N ILE A 18 -17.14 1.18 -20.49
CA ILE A 18 -16.57 2.47 -20.07
C ILE A 18 -16.52 2.56 -18.54
N THR A 19 -17.52 2.01 -17.83
CA THR A 19 -17.59 2.08 -16.36
C THR A 19 -16.44 1.29 -15.76
N LEU A 20 -16.22 0.05 -16.22
CA LEU A 20 -15.10 -0.78 -15.78
C LEU A 20 -13.75 -0.14 -16.10
N LYS A 21 -13.62 0.45 -17.30
CA LYS A 21 -12.40 1.16 -17.69
C LYS A 21 -12.13 2.37 -16.79
N THR A 22 -13.14 3.19 -16.50
CA THR A 22 -12.99 4.36 -15.62
C THR A 22 -12.61 3.94 -14.19
N ILE A 23 -13.25 2.92 -13.63
CA ILE A 23 -12.87 2.38 -12.31
C ILE A 23 -11.41 1.92 -12.33
N THR A 24 -11.01 1.18 -13.38
CA THR A 24 -9.64 0.68 -13.52
C THR A 24 -8.62 1.82 -13.61
N ASP A 25 -8.91 2.86 -14.38
CA ASP A 25 -8.03 4.02 -14.52
C ASP A 25 -7.87 4.78 -13.20
N MET A 26 -8.94 4.91 -12.42
CA MET A 26 -8.89 5.51 -11.09
C MET A 26 -8.05 4.68 -10.12
N VAL A 27 -8.20 3.35 -10.14
CA VAL A 27 -7.37 2.46 -9.31
C VAL A 27 -5.91 2.53 -9.75
N ALA A 28 -5.61 2.51 -11.05
CA ALA A 28 -4.26 2.63 -11.58
C ALA A 28 -3.60 3.97 -11.20
N TYR A 29 -4.37 5.05 -11.23
CA TYR A 29 -3.92 6.37 -10.77
C TYR A 29 -3.58 6.38 -9.27
N LYS A 30 -4.42 5.76 -8.43
CA LYS A 30 -4.13 5.61 -6.99
C LYS A 30 -2.89 4.77 -6.72
N ILE A 31 -2.66 3.70 -7.49
CA ILE A 31 -1.42 2.93 -7.41
C ILE A 31 -0.22 3.79 -7.82
N HIS A 32 -0.36 4.62 -8.86
CA HIS A 32 0.69 5.54 -9.31
C HIS A 32 1.11 6.56 -8.23
N GLU A 33 0.15 7.09 -7.47
CA GLU A 33 0.42 8.00 -6.34
C GLU A 33 0.96 7.27 -5.10
N SER A 34 1.02 5.94 -5.10
CA SER A 34 1.40 5.15 -3.94
C SER A 34 2.87 4.69 -4.00
N PRO A 35 3.45 4.26 -2.86
CA PRO A 35 4.78 3.65 -2.83
C PRO A 35 4.90 2.35 -3.66
N GLU A 36 3.76 1.77 -4.05
CA GLU A 36 3.69 0.56 -4.85
C GLU A 36 3.81 0.84 -6.35
N ASN A 37 3.94 2.11 -6.74
CA ASN A 37 4.13 2.51 -8.14
C ASN A 37 5.33 1.78 -8.79
N MET A 38 5.04 1.05 -9.87
CA MET A 38 6.01 0.34 -10.71
C MET A 38 5.99 0.81 -12.18
N GLY A 39 5.34 1.94 -12.46
CA GLY A 39 5.19 2.51 -13.78
C GLY A 39 3.79 2.29 -14.38
N PRO A 40 3.39 3.10 -15.39
CA PRO A 40 2.01 3.15 -15.87
C PRO A 40 1.44 1.79 -16.30
N GLU A 41 2.21 1.00 -17.06
CA GLU A 41 1.77 -0.30 -17.56
C GLU A 41 1.59 -1.33 -16.44
N ALA A 42 2.59 -1.46 -15.56
CA ALA A 42 2.51 -2.35 -14.40
C ALA A 42 1.36 -1.97 -13.46
N ASN A 43 1.16 -0.67 -13.21
CA ASN A 43 0.07 -0.18 -12.38
C ASN A 43 -1.30 -0.46 -13.00
N PHE A 44 -1.44 -0.30 -14.32
CA PHE A 44 -2.68 -0.61 -15.03
C PHE A 44 -3.01 -2.10 -15.00
N LEU A 45 -2.02 -2.98 -15.18
CA LEU A 45 -2.18 -4.42 -15.06
C LEU A 45 -2.61 -4.82 -13.63
N ALA A 46 -1.95 -4.27 -12.61
CA ALA A 46 -2.29 -4.50 -11.22
C ALA A 46 -3.72 -4.01 -10.88
N ALA A 47 -4.10 -2.83 -11.36
CA ALA A 47 -5.45 -2.30 -11.22
C ALA A 47 -6.49 -3.19 -11.92
N THR A 48 -6.19 -3.66 -13.13
CA THR A 48 -7.09 -4.52 -13.90
C THR A 48 -7.33 -5.85 -13.18
N GLU A 49 -6.27 -6.47 -12.64
CA GLU A 49 -6.40 -7.69 -11.84
C GLU A 49 -7.23 -7.45 -10.58
N ALA A 50 -6.97 -6.36 -9.86
CA ALA A 50 -7.71 -6.02 -8.64
C ALA A 50 -9.19 -5.77 -8.91
N VAL A 51 -9.52 -5.02 -9.97
CA VAL A 51 -10.91 -4.75 -10.40
C VAL A 51 -11.60 -6.04 -10.80
N ALA A 52 -10.97 -6.86 -11.66
CA ALA A 52 -11.54 -8.13 -12.10
C ALA A 52 -11.80 -9.08 -10.94
N GLN A 53 -10.84 -9.22 -10.03
CA GLN A 53 -10.97 -10.05 -8.84
C GLN A 53 -12.09 -9.54 -7.93
N TYR A 54 -12.09 -8.25 -7.57
CA TYR A 54 -13.08 -7.68 -6.68
C TYR A 54 -14.50 -7.83 -7.25
N ILE A 55 -14.69 -7.51 -8.54
CA ILE A 55 -16.00 -7.57 -9.16
C ILE A 55 -16.51 -9.01 -9.25
N SER A 56 -15.64 -9.94 -9.66
CA SER A 56 -15.97 -11.37 -9.73
C SER A 56 -16.40 -11.94 -8.37
N GLU A 57 -15.75 -11.51 -7.28
CA GLU A 57 -16.08 -11.96 -5.92
C GLU A 57 -17.33 -11.30 -5.33
N LYS A 58 -17.63 -10.04 -5.69
CA LYS A 58 -18.66 -9.23 -5.01
C LYS A 58 -19.97 -9.09 -5.77
N PHE A 59 -19.97 -9.28 -7.09
CA PHE A 59 -21.17 -9.14 -7.91
C PHE A 59 -21.54 -10.45 -8.58
N LYS A 60 -22.85 -10.73 -8.61
CA LYS A 60 -23.39 -11.93 -9.24
C LYS A 60 -23.36 -11.86 -10.77
N ASP A 61 -23.59 -10.66 -11.32
CA ASP A 61 -23.66 -10.37 -12.75
C ASP A 61 -23.39 -8.87 -13.02
N PHE A 62 -23.23 -8.50 -14.30
CA PHE A 62 -22.98 -7.12 -14.70
C PHE A 62 -24.16 -6.19 -14.45
N ASP A 63 -25.39 -6.71 -14.43
CA ASP A 63 -26.58 -5.89 -14.15
C ASP A 63 -26.65 -5.50 -12.68
N SER A 64 -26.21 -6.37 -11.78
CA SER A 64 -26.01 -6.08 -10.35
C SER A 64 -24.96 -4.98 -10.15
N LEU A 65 -23.85 -5.03 -10.90
CA LEU A 65 -22.84 -3.97 -10.88
C LEU A 65 -23.40 -2.63 -11.39
N LYS A 66 -24.08 -2.62 -12.54
CA LYS A 66 -24.72 -1.42 -13.11
C LYS A 66 -25.73 -0.83 -12.14
N THR A 67 -26.53 -1.68 -11.52
CA THR A 67 -27.52 -1.28 -10.51
C THR A 67 -26.82 -0.62 -9.32
N HIS A 68 -25.71 -1.18 -8.84
CA HIS A 68 -24.94 -0.61 -7.74
C HIS A 68 -24.33 0.77 -8.09
N VAL A 69 -23.89 0.95 -9.34
CA VAL A 69 -23.36 2.23 -9.84
C VAL A 69 -24.49 3.26 -10.00
N SER A 70 -25.65 2.84 -10.53
CA SER A 70 -26.78 3.70 -10.90
C SER A 70 -27.72 4.06 -9.74
N GLN A 71 -27.84 3.23 -8.70
CA GLN A 71 -28.77 3.44 -7.57
C GLN A 71 -28.42 4.63 -6.67
N ARG A 72 -27.20 5.17 -6.79
CA ARG A 72 -26.86 6.46 -6.19
C ARG A 72 -27.00 7.48 -7.33
N ASP A 73 -27.88 8.46 -7.21
CA ASP A 73 -28.16 9.59 -8.15
C ASP A 73 -26.94 10.51 -8.44
N LYS A 74 -25.74 9.94 -8.44
CA LYS A 74 -24.44 10.59 -8.47
C LYS A 74 -23.44 9.67 -9.19
N GLY A 75 -23.75 9.22 -10.41
CA GLY A 75 -23.00 8.18 -11.14
C GLY A 75 -21.46 8.24 -10.97
N MET A 76 -20.85 9.43 -11.09
CA MET A 76 -19.40 9.61 -10.88
C MET A 76 -18.93 9.44 -9.42
N LYS A 77 -19.75 9.82 -8.44
CA LYS A 77 -19.47 9.55 -7.02
C LYS A 77 -19.48 8.05 -6.73
N SER A 78 -20.45 7.31 -7.28
CA SER A 78 -20.52 5.85 -7.13
C SER A 78 -19.28 5.17 -7.72
N ILE A 79 -18.84 5.62 -8.89
CA ILE A 79 -17.62 5.12 -9.55
C ILE A 79 -16.40 5.37 -8.67
N ASN A 80 -16.25 6.57 -8.10
CA ASN A 80 -15.19 6.89 -7.15
C ASN A 80 -15.23 5.98 -5.91
N ASP A 81 -16.41 5.80 -5.29
CA ASP A 81 -16.57 4.98 -4.10
C ASP A 81 -16.18 3.51 -4.38
N ILE A 82 -16.52 2.98 -5.57
CA ILE A 82 -16.11 1.64 -6.00
C ILE A 82 -14.59 1.60 -6.23
N ALA A 83 -14.02 2.59 -6.92
CA ALA A 83 -12.58 2.66 -7.15
C ALA A 83 -11.79 2.72 -5.83
N ASP A 84 -12.25 3.50 -4.85
CA ASP A 84 -11.68 3.53 -3.49
C ASP A 84 -11.77 2.15 -2.84
N THR A 85 -12.92 1.49 -2.94
CA THR A 85 -13.12 0.15 -2.35
C THR A 85 -12.22 -0.90 -3.00
N VAL A 86 -12.05 -0.86 -4.33
CA VAL A 86 -11.15 -1.76 -5.06
C VAL A 86 -9.69 -1.47 -4.72
N TYR A 87 -9.29 -0.20 -4.64
CA TYR A 87 -7.92 0.15 -4.25
C TYR A 87 -7.59 -0.33 -2.84
N ASN A 88 -8.53 -0.15 -1.92
CA ASN A 88 -8.44 -0.67 -0.56
C ASN A 88 -8.31 -2.20 -0.52
N TYR A 89 -9.13 -2.90 -1.33
CA TYR A 89 -9.05 -4.34 -1.49
C TYR A 89 -7.70 -4.81 -2.07
N TYR A 90 -7.16 -4.06 -3.04
CA TYR A 90 -5.83 -4.27 -3.58
C TYR A 90 -4.78 -4.16 -2.47
N GLN A 91 -4.76 -3.05 -1.72
CA GLN A 91 -3.80 -2.83 -0.63
C GLN A 91 -3.88 -3.89 0.46
N ASP A 92 -5.09 -4.35 0.82
CA ASP A 92 -5.27 -5.36 1.85
C ASP A 92 -4.62 -6.71 1.49
N LYS A 93 -4.45 -6.96 0.18
CA LYS A 93 -3.83 -8.17 -0.38
C LYS A 93 -2.32 -8.04 -0.63
N GLN A 94 -1.76 -6.84 -0.63
CA GLN A 94 -0.33 -6.62 -0.82
C GLN A 94 0.42 -6.86 0.48
N LEU A 95 1.04 -8.03 0.60
CA LEU A 95 1.79 -8.41 1.80
C LEU A 95 3.04 -7.52 1.94
N LEU A 96 3.27 -7.01 3.15
CA LEU A 96 4.42 -6.17 3.44
C LEU A 96 5.65 -7.05 3.74
N SER A 97 6.39 -7.42 2.70
CA SER A 97 7.61 -8.22 2.86
C SER A 97 8.84 -7.36 3.22
N PHE A 98 9.87 -8.00 3.76
CA PHE A 98 11.16 -7.36 4.04
C PHE A 98 11.71 -6.62 2.82
N ASP A 99 11.74 -7.26 1.65
CA ASP A 99 12.27 -6.67 0.41
C ASP A 99 11.44 -5.48 -0.08
N ILE A 100 10.11 -5.53 0.12
CA ILE A 100 9.22 -4.41 -0.20
C ILE A 100 9.56 -3.21 0.68
N VAL A 101 9.64 -3.40 2.00
CA VAL A 101 9.95 -2.30 2.93
C VAL A 101 11.35 -1.74 2.67
N LYS A 102 12.34 -2.61 2.47
CA LYS A 102 13.71 -2.19 2.15
C LYS A 102 13.75 -1.35 0.87
N ASN A 103 13.10 -1.80 -0.20
CA ASN A 103 12.99 -1.05 -1.44
C ASN A 103 12.27 0.30 -1.26
N MET A 104 11.25 0.36 -0.40
CA MET A 104 10.58 1.62 -0.05
C MET A 104 11.52 2.62 0.63
N ILE A 105 12.40 2.15 1.51
CA ILE A 105 13.42 2.97 2.17
C ILE A 105 14.48 3.42 1.17
N SER A 106 15.13 2.49 0.48
CA SER A 106 16.28 2.79 -0.39
C SER A 106 15.90 3.68 -1.58
N LYS A 107 14.68 3.55 -2.11
CA LYS A 107 14.16 4.38 -3.21
C LYS A 107 13.32 5.57 -2.75
N VAL A 108 13.20 5.80 -1.44
CA VAL A 108 12.42 6.90 -0.85
C VAL A 108 10.97 6.93 -1.37
N LYS A 109 10.37 5.74 -1.53
CA LYS A 109 8.99 5.63 -2.04
C LYS A 109 7.93 5.97 -0.98
N ASP A 110 8.28 5.90 0.30
CA ASP A 110 7.42 6.30 1.40
C ASP A 110 8.21 7.15 2.41
N VAL A 111 7.81 8.42 2.52
CA VAL A 111 8.49 9.42 3.34
C VAL A 111 8.44 9.05 4.82
N ASN A 112 7.34 8.46 5.30
CA ASN A 112 7.20 8.10 6.71
C ASN A 112 8.18 6.97 7.06
N VAL A 113 8.26 5.93 6.23
CA VAL A 113 9.19 4.82 6.45
C VAL A 113 10.65 5.30 6.38
N LYS A 114 10.97 6.21 5.45
CA LYS A 114 12.30 6.81 5.38
C LYS A 114 12.64 7.64 6.63
N MET A 115 11.73 8.49 7.10
CA MET A 115 11.93 9.30 8.30
C MET A 115 12.11 8.44 9.55
N ILE A 116 11.29 7.39 9.72
CA ILE A 116 11.45 6.43 10.81
C ILE A 116 12.86 5.81 10.77
N THR A 117 13.32 5.42 9.58
CA THR A 117 14.67 4.86 9.39
C THR A 117 15.76 5.86 9.78
N ASP A 118 15.63 7.12 9.40
CA ASP A 118 16.59 8.17 9.76
C ASP A 118 16.64 8.41 11.26
N ILE A 119 15.48 8.41 11.93
CA ILE A 119 15.40 8.55 13.39
C ILE A 119 16.07 7.34 14.08
N VAL A 120 15.83 6.12 13.59
CA VAL A 120 16.48 4.91 14.14
C VAL A 120 18.00 4.96 13.92
N ALA A 121 18.47 5.36 12.73
CA ALA A 121 19.89 5.50 12.44
C ALA A 121 20.56 6.54 13.36
N TYR A 122 19.86 7.66 13.61
CA TYR A 122 20.33 8.69 14.54
C TYR A 122 20.41 8.17 15.98
N LYS A 123 19.45 7.34 16.42
CA LYS A 123 19.51 6.70 17.75
C LYS A 123 20.67 5.71 17.87
N ILE A 124 20.97 4.96 16.81
CA ILE A 124 22.16 4.09 16.76
C ILE A 124 23.44 4.93 16.91
N TYR A 125 23.54 6.04 16.17
CA TYR A 125 24.67 6.98 16.28
C TYR A 125 24.86 7.52 17.71
N GLN A 126 23.76 7.76 18.44
CA GLN A 126 23.82 8.22 19.84
C GLN A 126 24.16 7.11 20.86
N SER A 127 24.33 5.86 20.40
CA SER A 127 24.51 4.70 21.26
C SER A 127 25.93 4.14 21.17
N PRO A 128 26.32 3.22 22.08
CA PRO A 128 27.60 2.52 21.98
C PRO A 128 27.78 1.69 20.70
N ASP A 129 26.71 1.50 19.92
CA ASP A 129 26.70 0.75 18.67
C ASP A 129 27.02 1.58 17.44
N ASP A 130 27.43 2.85 17.63
CA ASP A 130 27.87 3.71 16.55
C ASP A 130 29.00 3.06 15.75
N LYS A 131 28.77 2.87 14.45
CA LYS A 131 29.73 2.37 13.47
C LYS A 131 29.95 3.36 12.33
N GLY A 132 29.54 4.61 12.53
CA GLY A 132 29.55 5.67 11.54
C GLY A 132 28.26 5.74 10.71
N PRO A 133 28.00 6.89 10.06
CA PRO A 133 26.69 7.21 9.48
C PRO A 133 26.17 6.18 8.47
N GLU A 134 27.02 5.68 7.59
CA GLU A 134 26.64 4.73 6.54
C GLU A 134 26.24 3.36 7.11
N LEU A 135 27.07 2.81 8.01
CA LEU A 135 26.79 1.52 8.66
C LEU A 135 25.59 1.61 9.62
N ASN A 136 25.39 2.75 10.27
CA ASN A 136 24.21 3.00 11.11
C ASN A 136 22.94 3.05 10.26
N PHE A 137 22.99 3.70 9.09
CA PHE A 137 21.85 3.72 8.17
C PHE A 137 21.52 2.32 7.62
N ILE A 138 22.53 1.55 7.18
CA ILE A 138 22.32 0.16 6.71
C ILE A 138 21.71 -0.71 7.81
N SER A 139 22.18 -0.55 9.05
CA SER A 139 21.61 -1.24 10.22
C SER A 139 20.15 -0.82 10.42
N ALA A 140 19.87 0.48 10.50
CA ALA A 140 18.51 0.99 10.66
C ALA A 140 17.56 0.52 9.55
N GLU A 141 17.99 0.59 8.29
CA GLU A 141 17.21 0.12 7.14
C GLU A 141 16.83 -1.36 7.30
N THR A 142 17.80 -2.20 7.67
CA THR A 142 17.59 -3.64 7.87
C THR A 142 16.60 -3.89 9.01
N PHE A 143 16.76 -3.20 10.15
CA PHE A 143 15.90 -3.42 11.32
C PHE A 143 14.50 -2.85 11.14
N VAL A 144 14.34 -1.69 10.49
CA VAL A 144 13.02 -1.15 10.14
C VAL A 144 12.32 -2.09 9.16
N ALA A 145 13.02 -2.58 8.14
CA ALA A 145 12.46 -3.54 7.19
C ALA A 145 12.01 -4.83 7.89
N GLN A 146 12.84 -5.37 8.77
CA GLN A 146 12.49 -6.54 9.57
C GLN A 146 11.29 -6.28 10.45
N TYR A 147 11.31 -5.23 11.27
CA TYR A 147 10.24 -4.91 12.19
C TYR A 147 8.90 -4.73 11.48
N LEU A 148 8.87 -3.95 10.39
CA LEU A 148 7.63 -3.70 9.67
C LEU A 148 7.08 -4.98 9.03
N SER A 149 7.93 -5.79 8.41
CA SER A 149 7.50 -7.04 7.77
C SER A 149 7.05 -8.13 8.75
N GLU A 150 7.57 -8.14 9.98
CA GLU A 150 7.15 -9.09 11.02
C GLU A 150 5.86 -8.67 11.73
N ASN A 151 5.59 -7.35 11.84
CA ASN A 151 4.51 -6.83 12.68
C ASN A 151 3.28 -6.33 11.91
N PHE A 152 3.36 -6.14 10.61
CA PHE A 152 2.24 -5.65 9.79
C PHE A 152 2.01 -6.53 8.58
N LYS A 153 0.76 -6.89 8.32
CA LYS A 153 0.40 -7.69 7.16
C LYS A 153 0.59 -6.91 5.86
N ASN A 154 0.22 -5.65 5.84
CA ASN A 154 0.23 -4.80 4.66
C ASN A 154 0.49 -3.33 5.03
N LEU A 155 0.78 -2.50 4.01
CA LEU A 155 1.11 -1.08 4.21
C LEU A 155 -0.03 -0.28 4.86
N ARG A 156 -1.27 -0.70 4.62
CA ARG A 156 -2.46 -0.04 5.13
C ARG A 156 -2.61 -0.21 6.65
N GLU A 157 -2.34 -1.41 7.16
CA GLU A 157 -2.30 -1.70 8.58
C GLU A 157 -1.22 -0.88 9.29
N PHE A 158 -0.03 -0.80 8.69
CA PHE A 158 1.06 0.06 9.18
C PHE A 158 0.65 1.53 9.23
N ARG A 159 0.06 2.07 8.16
CA ARG A 159 -0.40 3.47 8.12
C ARG A 159 -1.48 3.78 9.14
N ARG A 160 -2.36 2.81 9.40
CA ARG A 160 -3.36 2.91 10.47
C ARG A 160 -2.67 3.00 11.83
N CYS A 161 -1.71 2.12 12.10
CA CYS A 161 -0.93 2.16 13.34
C CYS A 161 -0.22 3.52 13.53
N LEU A 162 0.43 4.05 12.49
CA LEU A 162 1.03 5.39 12.54
C LEU A 162 0.00 6.48 12.84
N SER A 163 -1.19 6.40 12.24
CA SER A 163 -2.27 7.37 12.44
C SER A 163 -2.82 7.30 13.87
N ASP A 164 -2.90 6.12 14.44
CA ASP A 164 -3.36 5.88 15.82
C ASP A 164 -2.36 6.41 16.86
N LEU A 165 -1.06 6.52 16.52
CA LEU A 165 -0.03 7.14 17.36
C LEU A 165 -0.08 8.67 17.39
N GLY A 166 -0.86 9.31 16.50
CA GLY A 166 -1.04 10.75 16.44
C GLY A 166 -0.66 11.35 15.09
N LYS A 167 -0.37 12.66 15.08
CA LYS A 167 -0.08 13.41 13.85
C LYS A 167 1.36 13.94 13.82
N GLY A 168 1.95 13.93 12.63
CA GLY A 168 3.22 14.59 12.34
C GLY A 168 4.44 13.88 12.95
N SER A 169 5.48 14.67 13.26
CA SER A 169 6.79 14.18 13.72
C SER A 169 6.70 13.34 14.99
N TYR A 170 5.79 13.68 15.91
CA TYR A 170 5.62 12.94 17.16
C TYR A 170 5.28 11.46 16.93
N ALA A 171 4.37 11.16 16.00
CA ALA A 171 4.00 9.78 15.68
C ALA A 171 5.19 9.00 15.08
N LEU A 172 5.99 9.68 14.23
CA LEU A 172 7.17 9.08 13.62
C LEU A 172 8.27 8.79 14.65
N GLU A 173 8.51 9.71 15.59
CA GLU A 173 9.46 9.52 16.69
C GLU A 173 9.02 8.41 17.63
N ALA A 174 7.76 8.40 18.05
CA ALA A 174 7.21 7.36 18.93
C ALA A 174 7.28 5.98 18.27
N PHE A 175 7.00 5.89 16.97
CA PHE A 175 7.15 4.64 16.23
C PHE A 175 8.62 4.22 16.10
N ALA A 176 9.52 5.17 15.80
CA ALA A 176 10.96 4.90 15.72
C ALA A 176 11.53 4.42 17.07
N ASP A 177 11.00 4.91 18.20
CA ASP A 177 11.34 4.39 19.53
C ASP A 177 10.91 2.93 19.71
N LEU A 178 9.76 2.51 19.18
CA LEU A 178 9.34 1.11 19.21
C LEU A 178 10.29 0.22 18.40
N VAL A 179 10.67 0.67 17.20
CA VAL A 179 11.62 -0.06 16.34
C VAL A 179 13.01 -0.12 17.00
N TYR A 180 13.48 0.97 17.58
CA TYR A 180 14.79 1.01 18.24
C TYR A 180 14.81 0.13 19.50
N LYS A 181 13.73 0.10 20.29
CA LYS A 181 13.61 -0.85 21.41
C LYS A 181 13.67 -2.30 20.94
N TYR A 182 12.99 -2.62 19.85
CA TYR A 182 13.05 -3.94 19.24
C TYR A 182 14.47 -4.29 18.75
N TYR A 183 15.18 -3.34 18.15
CA TYR A 183 16.60 -3.48 17.80
C TYR A 183 17.46 -3.84 19.02
N CYS A 184 17.33 -3.08 20.12
CA CYS A 184 18.10 -3.34 21.34
C CYS A 184 17.76 -4.71 21.96
N GLN A 185 16.50 -5.16 21.86
CA GLN A 185 16.07 -6.46 22.38
C GLN A 185 16.62 -7.63 21.56
N LYS A 186 16.61 -7.56 20.22
CA LYS A 186 17.12 -8.64 19.36
C LYS A 186 18.65 -8.75 19.31
N LYS A 187 19.36 -7.73 19.80
CA LYS A 187 20.82 -7.76 19.91
C LYS A 187 21.32 -8.52 21.14
N ASN A 188 20.49 -8.61 22.17
CA ASN A 188 20.76 -9.37 23.41
C ASN A 188 20.25 -10.80 23.31
#